data_AF-A0AA37QRL9-F1
#
_entry.id   AF-A0AA37QRL9-F1
#
_cell.length_a   1.000
_cell.length_b   1.000
_cell.length_c   1.000
_cell.angle_alpha   90.00
_cell.angle_beta   90.00
_cell.angle_gamma   90.00
#
_symmetry.space_group_name_H-M   'P 1'
#
loop_
_entity.id
_entity.type
_entity.pdbx_description
1 polymer ?
#
loop_
_entity_poly.entity_id
_entity_poly.type
_entity_poly.pdbx_seq_one_letter_code
_entity_poly.pdbx_strand_id
1 'polypeptide(L)'
;MTACAVSLLIAGGAVAAPKAQSAAKDQRFMTDAIEGDLSEVNMGKLAQQKGQSDQVKQFGQALQQDHGEHLQKAQQLASQNGMKLPSEPSKKQQAIYNKLEGLSGNRFDQAFAQAMVRDHQEDIKKYQKEAAANSPLSDFAQQTVPVLQKHLDMAKSLGK
;
A
#
# COMPACT_ATOMS: atom_id res chain seq x y z
N MET A 1 35.26 -34.57 -51.56
CA MET A 1 33.86 -35.00 -51.39
C MET A 1 33.94 -36.16 -50.39
N THR A 2 33.41 -36.14 -49.17
CA THR A 2 32.16 -35.57 -48.67
C THR A 2 32.28 -35.49 -47.14
N ALA A 3 31.81 -34.39 -46.56
CA ALA A 3 31.64 -34.22 -45.11
C ALA A 3 30.24 -34.69 -44.69
N CYS A 4 30.10 -35.28 -43.50
CA CYS A 4 28.83 -35.34 -42.78
C CYS A 4 29.10 -35.18 -41.29
N ALA A 5 28.80 -33.98 -40.79
CA ALA A 5 28.70 -33.66 -39.38
C ALA A 5 27.41 -34.26 -38.80
N VAL A 6 27.47 -34.76 -37.56
CA VAL A 6 26.27 -35.01 -36.74
C VAL A 6 26.30 -34.00 -35.61
N SER A 7 25.40 -33.02 -35.72
CA SER A 7 25.22 -31.93 -34.78
C SER A 7 24.58 -32.44 -33.49
N LEU A 8 25.21 -32.11 -32.36
CA LEU A 8 24.67 -32.27 -31.02
C LEU A 8 23.65 -31.15 -30.76
N LEU A 9 22.36 -31.47 -30.71
CA LEU A 9 21.31 -30.55 -30.26
C LEU A 9 21.32 -30.48 -28.74
N ILE A 10 21.92 -29.42 -28.18
CA ILE A 10 21.71 -29.06 -26.77
C ILE A 10 20.37 -28.29 -26.72
N ALA A 11 19.36 -28.89 -26.08
CA ALA A 11 18.09 -28.24 -25.80
C ALA A 11 18.32 -27.06 -24.84
N GLY A 12 18.25 -25.83 -25.38
CA GLY A 12 18.30 -24.61 -24.59
C GLY A 12 17.05 -24.48 -23.72
N GLY A 13 17.24 -24.51 -22.40
CA GLY A 13 16.18 -24.19 -21.45
C GLY A 13 15.72 -22.74 -21.64
N ALA A 14 14.45 -22.55 -21.97
CA ALA A 14 13.85 -21.22 -22.03
C ALA A 14 13.73 -20.65 -20.61
N VAL A 15 14.73 -19.87 -20.19
CA VAL A 15 14.58 -18.93 -19.09
C VAL A 15 13.63 -17.82 -19.56
N ALA A 16 12.34 -17.96 -19.24
CA ALA A 16 11.39 -16.86 -19.30
C ALA A 16 11.80 -15.82 -18.23
N ALA A 17 12.67 -14.91 -18.65
CA ALA A 17 13.51 -14.07 -17.81
C ALA A 17 12.85 -12.69 -17.52
N PRO A 18 13.46 -11.82 -16.70
CA PRO A 18 12.96 -10.94 -15.61
C PRO A 18 11.63 -10.14 -15.74
N LYS A 19 11.05 -9.97 -16.93
CA LYS A 19 9.91 -9.06 -17.18
C LYS A 19 8.58 -9.56 -16.60
N ALA A 20 8.36 -10.88 -16.57
CA ALA A 20 7.15 -11.45 -15.95
C ALA A 20 7.20 -11.34 -14.42
N GLN A 21 8.40 -11.44 -13.84
CA GLN A 21 8.59 -11.33 -12.39
C GLN A 21 8.49 -9.89 -11.89
N SER A 22 8.91 -8.89 -12.68
CA SER A 22 8.65 -7.48 -12.37
C SER A 22 7.16 -7.18 -12.41
N ALA A 23 6.43 -7.58 -13.45
CA ALA A 23 4.98 -7.38 -13.54
C ALA A 23 4.21 -7.98 -12.35
N ALA A 24 4.61 -9.16 -11.86
CA ALA A 24 4.00 -9.75 -10.67
C ALA A 24 4.32 -8.99 -9.37
N LYS A 25 5.48 -8.33 -9.26
CA LYS A 25 5.83 -7.48 -8.12
C LYS A 25 5.04 -6.17 -8.16
N ASP A 26 4.98 -5.54 -9.32
CA ASP A 26 4.24 -4.29 -9.55
C ASP A 26 2.74 -4.50 -9.26
N GLN A 27 2.17 -5.61 -9.73
CA GLN A 27 0.79 -5.99 -9.42
C GLN A 27 0.56 -6.17 -7.91
N ARG A 28 1.49 -6.81 -7.19
CA ARG A 28 1.36 -6.99 -5.74
C ARG A 28 1.46 -5.65 -5.00
N PHE A 29 2.42 -4.80 -5.37
CA PHE A 29 2.55 -3.47 -4.79
C PHE A 29 1.28 -2.64 -5.00
N MET A 30 0.73 -2.64 -6.22
CA MET A 30 -0.48 -1.89 -6.53
C MET A 30 -1.72 -2.46 -5.81
N THR A 31 -1.83 -3.78 -5.66
CA THR A 31 -2.87 -4.40 -4.83
C THR A 31 -2.74 -3.95 -3.38
N ASP A 32 -1.55 -4.06 -2.78
CA ASP A 32 -1.30 -3.63 -1.39
C ASP A 32 -1.63 -2.13 -1.20
N ALA A 33 -1.24 -1.27 -2.15
CA ALA A 33 -1.48 0.17 -2.10
C ALA A 33 -2.99 0.49 -2.11
N ILE A 34 -3.75 -0.11 -3.02
CA ILE A 34 -5.20 0.12 -3.13
C ILE A 34 -5.94 -0.44 -1.90
N GLU A 35 -5.57 -1.63 -1.41
CA GLU A 35 -6.15 -2.17 -0.16
C GLU A 35 -5.83 -1.27 1.05
N GLY A 36 -4.60 -0.74 1.11
CA GLY A 36 -4.16 0.31 2.04
C GLY A 36 -5.06 1.52 2.03
N ASP A 37 -5.21 2.18 0.88
CA ASP A 37 -6.04 3.38 0.79
C ASP A 37 -7.51 3.13 1.16
N LEU A 38 -8.09 2.02 0.69
CA LEU A 38 -9.45 1.64 1.06
C LEU A 38 -9.59 1.44 2.58
N SER A 39 -8.59 0.83 3.22
CA SER A 39 -8.53 0.68 4.66
C SER A 39 -8.45 2.03 5.35
N GLU A 40 -7.53 2.89 4.95
CA GLU A 40 -7.23 4.15 5.65
C GLU A 40 -8.30 5.22 5.45
N VAL A 41 -9.02 5.20 4.32
CA VAL A 41 -10.26 5.98 4.14
C VAL A 41 -11.34 5.55 5.15
N ASN A 42 -11.51 4.25 5.37
CA ASN A 42 -12.49 3.72 6.34
C ASN A 42 -12.05 3.98 7.78
N MET A 43 -10.77 3.79 8.09
CA MET A 43 -10.18 4.12 9.40
C MET A 43 -10.27 5.61 9.70
N GLY A 44 -10.08 6.47 8.71
CA GLY A 44 -10.22 7.91 8.85
C GLY A 44 -11.65 8.33 9.23
N LYS A 45 -12.67 7.71 8.62
CA LYS A 45 -14.08 7.91 9.01
C LYS A 45 -14.34 7.40 10.43
N LEU A 46 -13.83 6.23 10.77
CA LEU A 46 -13.98 5.65 12.10
C LEU A 46 -13.36 6.55 13.18
N ALA A 47 -12.18 7.11 12.92
CA ALA A 47 -11.49 8.04 13.81
C ALA A 47 -12.26 9.35 14.01
N GLN A 48 -12.87 9.90 12.96
CA GLN A 48 -13.73 11.08 13.09
C GLN A 48 -14.99 10.79 13.94
N GLN A 49 -15.54 9.58 13.83
CA GLN A 49 -16.75 9.19 14.57
C GLN A 49 -16.47 8.82 16.04
N LYS A 50 -15.36 8.13 16.31
CA LYS A 50 -15.08 7.49 17.60
C LYS A 50 -13.94 8.13 18.37
N GLY A 51 -13.13 8.97 17.72
CA GLY A 51 -12.04 9.69 18.34
C GLY A 51 -12.54 10.54 19.50
N GLN A 52 -11.89 10.41 20.65
CA GLN A 52 -12.20 11.22 21.83
C GLN A 52 -11.53 12.58 21.74
N SER A 53 -10.25 12.59 21.34
CA SER A 53 -9.46 13.80 21.16
C SER A 53 -9.69 14.46 19.79
N ASP A 54 -9.56 15.79 19.76
CA ASP A 54 -9.64 16.54 18.50
C ASP A 54 -8.50 16.16 17.56
N GLN A 55 -7.32 15.83 18.07
CA GLN A 55 -6.19 15.38 17.28
C GLN A 55 -6.50 14.08 16.53
N VAL A 56 -7.18 13.11 17.15
CA VAL A 56 -7.57 11.86 16.48
C VAL A 56 -8.59 12.13 15.38
N LYS A 57 -9.56 13.01 15.61
CA LYS A 57 -10.55 13.38 14.59
C LYS A 57 -9.90 14.10 13.41
N GLN A 58 -9.02 15.06 13.68
CA GLN A 58 -8.27 15.80 12.67
C GLN A 58 -7.37 14.87 11.85
N PHE A 59 -6.68 13.92 12.50
CA PHE A 59 -5.90 12.93 11.78
C PHE A 59 -6.79 12.01 10.95
N GLY A 60 -7.95 11.61 11.46
CA GLY A 60 -8.94 10.85 10.69
C GLY A 60 -9.42 11.59 9.43
N GLN A 61 -9.60 12.91 9.50
CA GLN A 61 -9.92 13.73 8.33
C GLN A 61 -8.78 13.76 7.31
N ALA A 62 -7.53 13.92 7.78
CA ALA A 62 -6.35 13.89 6.91
C ALA A 62 -6.21 12.53 6.19
N LEU A 63 -6.40 11.42 6.91
CA LEU A 63 -6.38 10.09 6.30
C LEU A 63 -7.44 9.95 5.22
N GLN A 64 -8.69 10.34 5.51
CA GLN A 64 -9.78 10.21 4.55
C GLN A 64 -9.53 11.03 3.28
N GLN A 65 -8.99 12.25 3.42
CA GLN A 65 -8.70 13.11 2.29
C GLN A 65 -7.51 12.58 1.48
N ASP A 66 -6.35 12.45 2.12
CA ASP A 66 -5.09 12.18 1.43
C ASP A 66 -5.10 10.77 0.80
N HIS A 67 -5.63 9.75 1.50
CA HIS A 67 -5.77 8.40 0.93
C HIS A 67 -6.93 8.28 -0.06
N GLY A 68 -7.98 9.10 0.07
CA GLY A 68 -9.04 9.16 -0.93
C GLY A 68 -8.53 9.69 -2.27
N GLU A 69 -7.68 10.73 -2.25
CA GLU A 69 -7.00 11.25 -3.43
C GLU A 69 -5.96 10.28 -3.99
N HIS A 70 -5.19 9.63 -3.10
CA HIS A 70 -4.20 8.63 -3.50
C HIS A 70 -4.84 7.40 -4.16
N LEU A 71 -5.97 6.91 -3.62
CA LEU A 71 -6.74 5.79 -4.19
C LEU A 71 -7.15 6.05 -5.63
N GLN A 72 -7.65 7.25 -5.93
CA GLN A 72 -8.06 7.62 -7.29
C GLN A 72 -6.87 7.55 -8.26
N LYS A 73 -5.71 8.07 -7.85
CA LYS A 73 -4.47 8.02 -8.65
C LYS A 73 -4.00 6.58 -8.83
N ALA A 74 -4.02 5.77 -7.77
CA ALA A 74 -3.64 4.37 -7.79
C ALA A 74 -4.53 3.57 -8.76
N GLN A 75 -5.85 3.76 -8.68
CA GLN A 75 -6.81 3.08 -9.55
C GLN A 75 -6.65 3.47 -11.02
N GLN A 76 -6.38 4.76 -11.30
CA GLN A 76 -6.11 5.23 -12.65
C GLN A 76 -4.82 4.60 -13.20
N LEU A 77 -3.74 4.61 -12.43
CA LEU A 77 -2.45 4.03 -12.82
C LEU A 77 -2.54 2.52 -13.04
N ALA A 78 -3.21 1.80 -12.14
CA ALA A 78 -3.49 0.38 -12.27
C ALA A 78 -4.25 0.05 -13.57
N SER A 79 -5.29 0.84 -13.87
CA SER A 79 -6.10 0.67 -15.09
C SER A 79 -5.29 0.91 -16.36
N GLN A 80 -4.45 1.95 -16.38
CA GLN A 80 -3.55 2.26 -17.51
C GLN A 80 -2.55 1.14 -17.79
N ASN A 81 -2.16 0.38 -16.76
CA ASN A 81 -1.23 -0.73 -16.85
C ASN A 81 -1.92 -2.10 -16.97
N GLY A 82 -3.26 -2.14 -17.12
CA GLY A 82 -4.03 -3.39 -17.25
C GLY A 82 -3.96 -4.28 -16.01
N MET A 83 -3.71 -3.70 -14.83
CA MET A 83 -3.63 -4.42 -13.57
C MET A 83 -5.02 -4.79 -13.06
N LYS A 84 -5.11 -5.84 -12.23
CA LYS A 84 -6.35 -6.17 -11.51
C LYS A 84 -6.42 -5.36 -10.23
N LEU A 85 -7.59 -4.79 -9.94
CA LEU A 85 -7.79 -3.90 -8.80
C LEU A 85 -8.64 -4.62 -7.73
N PRO A 86 -8.23 -4.60 -6.46
CA PRO A 86 -9.11 -4.96 -5.36
C PRO A 86 -10.18 -3.87 -5.16
N SER A 87 -11.34 -4.27 -4.64
CA SER A 87 -12.46 -3.36 -4.32
C SER A 87 -12.71 -3.22 -2.82
N GLU A 88 -11.96 -3.95 -2.00
CA GLU A 88 -12.08 -3.97 -0.55
C GLU A 88 -10.69 -3.96 0.09
N PRO A 89 -10.56 -3.52 1.35
CA PRO A 89 -9.36 -3.75 2.15
C PRO A 89 -9.05 -5.24 2.29
N SER A 90 -7.79 -5.59 2.55
CA SER A 90 -7.40 -6.97 2.86
C SER A 90 -8.12 -7.50 4.11
N LYS A 91 -8.22 -8.83 4.26
CA LYS A 91 -8.80 -9.45 5.46
C LYS A 91 -8.09 -9.05 6.75
N LYS A 92 -6.76 -8.83 6.69
CA LYS A 92 -5.98 -8.32 7.83
C LYS A 92 -6.45 -6.91 8.23
N GLN A 93 -6.60 -6.00 7.26
CA GLN A 93 -7.07 -4.64 7.50
C GLN A 93 -8.51 -4.60 8.02
N GLN A 94 -9.41 -5.41 7.43
CA GLN A 94 -10.80 -5.56 7.91
C GLN A 94 -10.83 -6.02 9.38
N ALA A 95 -9.96 -6.96 9.79
CA ALA A 95 -9.89 -7.41 11.17
C ALA A 95 -9.39 -6.32 12.14
N ILE A 96 -8.43 -5.49 11.71
CA ILE A 96 -7.96 -4.34 12.50
C ILE A 96 -9.07 -3.32 12.66
N TYR A 97 -9.84 -3.03 11.59
CA TYR A 97 -10.99 -2.14 11.63
C TYR A 97 -12.01 -2.61 12.66
N ASN A 98 -12.45 -3.87 12.57
CA ASN A 98 -13.44 -4.45 13.47
C ASN A 98 -12.98 -4.40 14.94
N LYS A 99 -11.68 -4.62 15.19
CA LYS A 99 -11.11 -4.51 16.54
C LYS A 99 -11.21 -3.07 17.07
N LEU A 100 -10.87 -2.07 16.25
CA LEU A 100 -10.93 -0.66 16.64
C LEU A 100 -12.37 -0.19 16.82
N GLU A 101 -13.28 -0.62 15.96
CA GLU A 101 -14.71 -0.27 16.03
C GLU A 101 -15.35 -0.67 17.37
N GLY A 102 -14.92 -1.78 17.95
CA GLY A 102 -15.35 -2.25 19.27
C GLY A 102 -14.77 -1.50 20.46
N LEU A 103 -13.85 -0.53 20.26
CA LEU A 103 -13.28 0.30 21.31
C LEU A 103 -13.95 1.67 21.38
N SER A 104 -13.79 2.38 22.49
CA SER A 104 -14.31 3.74 22.66
C SER A 104 -13.40 4.55 23.57
N GLY A 105 -13.51 5.88 23.48
CA GLY A 105 -12.80 6.81 24.33
C GLY A 105 -11.27 6.70 24.20
N ASN A 106 -10.54 6.96 25.28
CA ASN A 106 -9.08 6.87 25.31
C ASN A 106 -8.51 5.52 24.84
N ARG A 107 -9.26 4.43 25.04
CA ARG A 107 -8.85 3.10 24.54
C ARG A 107 -8.88 3.03 23.02
N PHE A 108 -9.85 3.68 22.38
CA PHE A 108 -9.90 3.82 20.93
C PHE A 108 -8.72 4.67 20.45
N ASP A 109 -8.55 5.88 20.98
CA ASP A 109 -7.49 6.81 20.56
C ASP A 109 -6.09 6.17 20.62
N GLN A 110 -5.77 5.49 21.74
CA GLN A 110 -4.49 4.80 21.90
C GLN A 110 -4.31 3.64 20.92
N ALA A 111 -5.33 2.80 20.75
CA ALA A 111 -5.25 1.66 19.85
C ALA A 111 -5.15 2.09 18.38
N PHE A 112 -5.89 3.15 18.01
CA PHE A 112 -5.86 3.76 16.69
C PHE A 112 -4.47 4.34 16.39
N ALA A 113 -3.92 5.17 17.27
CA ALA A 113 -2.58 5.74 17.11
C ALA A 113 -1.52 4.64 16.91
N GLN A 114 -1.55 3.58 17.73
CA GLN A 114 -0.63 2.46 17.60
C GLN A 114 -0.79 1.70 16.29
N ALA A 115 -2.02 1.52 15.80
CA ALA A 115 -2.28 0.89 14.53
C ALA A 115 -1.69 1.72 13.38
N MET A 116 -2.00 3.02 13.35
CA MET A 116 -1.54 3.93 12.30
C MET A 116 -0.02 4.09 12.28
N VAL A 117 0.65 4.14 13.44
CA VAL A 117 2.13 4.16 13.49
C VAL A 117 2.74 2.91 12.85
N ARG A 118 2.19 1.72 13.14
CA ARG A 118 2.71 0.47 12.56
C ARG A 118 2.47 0.41 11.06
N ASP A 119 1.25 0.75 10.63
CA ASP A 119 0.85 0.69 9.22
C ASP A 119 1.73 1.60 8.37
N HIS A 120 1.85 2.88 8.76
CA HIS A 120 2.66 3.84 8.02
C HIS A 120 4.15 3.51 8.02
N GLN A 121 4.69 2.89 9.08
CA GLN A 121 6.07 2.39 9.07
C GLN A 121 6.28 1.24 8.10
N GLU A 122 5.30 0.33 7.96
CA GLU A 122 5.33 -0.74 6.99
C GLU A 122 5.22 -0.18 5.57
N ASP A 123 4.30 0.75 5.34
CA ASP A 123 4.06 1.33 4.02
C ASP A 123 5.22 2.20 3.55
N ILE A 124 5.80 3.06 4.39
CA ILE A 124 7.00 3.84 4.00
C ILE A 124 8.11 2.92 3.49
N LYS A 125 8.33 1.76 4.13
CA LYS A 125 9.34 0.78 3.66
C LYS A 125 8.97 0.18 2.30
N LYS A 126 7.70 -0.18 2.09
CA LYS A 126 7.22 -0.72 0.81
C LYS A 126 7.36 0.31 -0.32
N TYR A 127 6.92 1.54 -0.07
CA TYR A 127 6.97 2.65 -1.02
C TYR A 127 8.41 3.07 -1.35
N GLN A 128 9.30 3.16 -0.34
CA GLN A 128 10.72 3.42 -0.60
C GLN A 128 11.38 2.33 -1.45
N LYS A 129 11.02 1.07 -1.21
CA LYS A 129 11.51 -0.05 -2.01
C LYS A 129 11.03 0.03 -3.47
N GLU A 130 9.75 0.35 -3.69
CA GLU A 130 9.18 0.50 -5.03
C GLU A 130 9.75 1.72 -5.75
N ALA A 131 9.95 2.83 -5.04
CA ALA A 131 10.59 4.04 -5.57
C ALA A 131 12.02 3.75 -6.07
N ALA A 132 12.74 2.82 -5.44
CA ALA A 132 14.08 2.42 -5.84
C ALA A 132 14.11 1.28 -6.89
N ALA A 133 12.96 0.75 -7.31
CA ALA A 133 12.89 -0.44 -8.16
C ALA A 133 13.13 -0.16 -9.65
N ASN A 134 13.14 1.11 -10.08
CA ASN A 134 13.13 1.52 -11.50
C ASN A 134 11.99 0.84 -12.28
N SER A 135 10.81 0.77 -11.66
CA SER A 135 9.58 0.23 -12.24
C SER A 135 8.72 1.36 -12.81
N PRO A 136 7.69 1.06 -13.61
CA PRO A 136 6.67 2.03 -14.01
C PRO A 136 5.93 2.68 -12.83
N LEU A 137 6.06 2.15 -11.61
CA LEU A 137 5.42 2.65 -10.40
C LEU A 137 6.38 3.46 -9.50
N SER A 138 7.67 3.57 -9.85
CA SER A 138 8.66 4.22 -9.01
C SER A 138 8.35 5.70 -8.74
N ASP A 139 7.92 6.45 -9.74
CA ASP A 139 7.55 7.88 -9.57
C ASP A 139 6.33 8.05 -8.67
N PHE A 140 5.31 7.20 -8.88
CA PHE A 140 4.12 7.16 -8.03
C PHE A 140 4.51 6.89 -6.58
N ALA A 141 5.35 5.88 -6.35
CA ALA A 141 5.78 5.53 -5.01
C ALA A 141 6.62 6.65 -4.36
N GLN A 142 7.52 7.29 -5.12
CA GLN A 142 8.37 8.37 -4.63
C GLN A 142 7.55 9.59 -4.19
N GLN A 143 6.49 9.94 -4.92
CA GLN A 143 5.61 11.07 -4.60
C GLN A 143 4.73 10.81 -3.36
N THR A 144 4.46 9.55 -3.03
CA THR A 144 3.63 9.18 -1.87
C THR A 144 4.41 9.18 -0.55
N VAL A 145 5.70 8.85 -0.56
CA VAL A 145 6.53 8.74 0.67
C VAL A 145 6.44 9.97 1.60
N PRO A 146 6.51 11.22 1.12
CA PRO A 146 6.41 12.39 2.01
C PRO A 146 5.06 12.49 2.75
N VAL A 147 3.96 12.08 2.11
CA VAL A 147 2.63 12.09 2.72
C VAL A 147 2.55 11.05 3.84
N LEU A 148 3.02 9.82 3.56
CA LEU A 148 3.07 8.77 4.57
C LEU A 148 3.96 9.15 5.77
N GLN A 149 5.07 9.85 5.52
CA GLN A 149 5.94 10.34 6.58
C GLN A 149 5.25 11.39 7.46
N LYS A 150 4.53 12.35 6.84
CA LYS A 150 3.71 13.33 7.56
C LYS A 150 2.67 12.64 8.43
N HIS A 151 1.95 11.65 7.88
CA HIS A 151 0.94 10.92 8.65
C HIS A 151 1.53 10.08 9.77
N LEU A 152 2.69 9.45 9.56
CA LEU A 152 3.43 8.77 10.64
C LEU A 152 3.74 9.71 11.80
N ASP A 153 4.16 10.94 11.50
CA ASP A 153 4.48 11.93 12.51
C ASP A 153 3.23 12.43 13.25
N MET A 154 2.11 12.61 12.52
CA MET A 154 0.81 12.88 13.12
C MET A 154 0.38 11.73 14.05
N ALA A 155 0.44 10.48 13.59
CA ALA A 155 0.07 9.30 14.36
C ALA A 155 0.88 9.17 15.66
N LYS A 156 2.19 9.46 15.62
CA LYS A 156 3.08 9.49 16.80
C LYS A 156 2.73 10.59 17.80
N SER A 157 2.02 11.65 17.38
CA SER A 157 1.61 12.75 18.24
C SER A 157 0.27 12.53 18.96
N LEU A 158 -0.55 11.56 18.52
CA LEU A 158 -1.92 11.37 19.03
C LEU A 158 -2.03 10.91 20.50
N GLY A 159 -0.93 10.50 21.12
CA GLY A 159 -0.89 10.00 22.50
C GLY A 159 0.12 10.73 23.38
N LYS A 160 0.51 11.95 22.99
CA LYS A 160 1.34 12.84 23.80
C LYS A 160 0.49 13.78 24.65
#